data_AF-A0A952MYZ0-F1
#
_entry.id   AF-A0A952MYZ0-F1
#
_cell.length_a   1.000
_cell.length_b   1.000
_cell.length_c   1.000
_cell.angle_alpha   90.00
_cell.angle_beta   90.00
_cell.angle_gamma   90.00
#
_symmetry.space_group_name_H-M   'P 1'
#
loop_
_entity.id
_entity.type
_entity.pdbx_description
1 polymer ?
#
loop_
_entity_poly.entity_id
_entity_poly.type
_entity_poly.pdbx_seq_one_letter_code
_entity_poly.pdbx_strand_id
1 'polypeptide(L)'
;MTNIFYQSALHKASGFFGRHGRIAMLLSQLAIKVGRMNKNDLSFRRVKSKLDVLVRLIKSYTKGSYRNVPWKTIASILAAIIYFVNPFDLIPDLAPVVGLTDDFSILLWVYSSVQTEIDKFLIWEQSNLKLS
;
A
#
# COMPACT_ATOMS: atom_id res chain seq x y z
N MET A 1 27.74 -14.54 16.94
CA MET A 1 26.58 -15.45 16.80
C MET A 1 25.62 -14.82 15.81
N THR A 2 25.66 -15.25 14.54
CA THR A 2 24.79 -14.68 13.50
C THR A 2 23.38 -15.20 13.68
N ASN A 3 22.48 -14.28 14.04
CA ASN A 3 21.08 -14.56 14.32
C ASN A 3 20.38 -15.07 13.04
N ILE A 4 19.95 -16.33 13.07
CA ILE A 4 19.35 -17.07 11.95
C ILE A 4 18.12 -16.33 11.41
N PHE A 5 17.41 -15.61 12.28
CA PHE A 5 16.29 -14.73 11.92
C PHE A 5 16.68 -13.58 10.99
N TYR A 6 17.84 -12.95 11.22
CA TYR A 6 18.31 -11.83 10.40
C TYR A 6 18.67 -12.30 8.99
N GLN A 7 19.27 -13.49 8.88
CA GLN A 7 19.59 -14.10 7.59
C GLN A 7 18.34 -14.55 6.83
N SER A 8 17.34 -15.11 7.53
CA SER A 8 16.05 -15.46 6.90
C SER A 8 15.24 -14.23 6.47
N ALA A 9 15.28 -13.14 7.25
CA ALA A 9 14.65 -11.87 6.89
C ALA A 9 15.36 -11.22 5.68
N LEU A 10 16.69 -11.23 5.63
CA LEU A 10 17.47 -10.74 4.50
C LEU A 10 17.30 -11.61 3.24
N HIS A 11 17.14 -12.94 3.38
CA HIS A 11 16.88 -13.84 2.26
C HIS A 11 15.45 -13.70 1.69
N LYS A 12 14.47 -13.39 2.54
CA LYS A 12 13.10 -13.06 2.08
C LYS A 12 13.02 -11.65 1.47
N ALA A 13 13.80 -10.70 1.99
CA ALA A 13 13.91 -9.33 1.46
C ALA A 13 14.71 -9.25 0.15
N SER A 14 15.76 -10.06 -0.02
CA SER A 14 16.55 -10.12 -1.26
C SER A 14 15.72 -10.66 -2.44
N GLY A 15 14.73 -11.51 -2.18
CA GLY A 15 13.73 -11.92 -3.17
C GLY A 15 12.65 -10.87 -3.50
N PHE A 16 12.57 -9.78 -2.74
CA PHE A 16 11.58 -8.70 -2.94
C PHE A 16 12.09 -7.60 -3.89
N PHE A 17 13.41 -7.40 -3.96
CA PHE A 17 14.04 -6.39 -4.82
C PHE A 17 14.37 -6.86 -6.24
N GLY A 18 14.06 -8.12 -6.59
CA GLY A 18 14.35 -8.70 -7.92
C GLY A 18 13.14 -9.01 -8.82
N ARG A 19 11.90 -8.78 -8.40
CA ARG A 19 10.70 -9.27 -9.14
C ARG A 19 9.56 -8.25 -9.18
N HIS A 20 9.39 -7.60 -10.34
CA HIS A 20 8.25 -6.71 -10.66
C HIS A 20 6.84 -7.34 -10.45
N GLY A 21 6.73 -8.67 -10.32
CA GLY A 21 5.45 -9.39 -10.24
C GLY A 21 4.67 -9.27 -8.92
N ARG A 22 5.33 -9.09 -7.76
CA ARG A 22 4.63 -9.10 -6.45
C ARG A 22 3.76 -7.86 -6.23
N ILE A 23 4.29 -6.68 -6.54
CA ILE A 23 3.50 -5.44 -6.46
C ILE A 23 2.35 -5.47 -7.48
N ALA A 24 2.61 -5.96 -8.69
CA ALA A 24 1.56 -6.13 -9.70
C ALA A 24 0.45 -7.08 -9.20
N MET A 25 0.82 -8.21 -8.58
CA MET A 25 -0.13 -9.15 -7.99
C MET A 25 -0.96 -8.51 -6.87
N LEU A 26 -0.34 -7.76 -5.97
CA LEU A 26 -1.05 -7.03 -4.91
C LEU A 26 -2.03 -6.01 -5.49
N LEU A 27 -1.62 -5.24 -6.50
CA LEU A 27 -2.48 -4.28 -7.18
C LEU A 27 -3.65 -4.95 -7.90
N SER A 28 -3.44 -6.14 -8.49
CA SER A 28 -4.50 -6.94 -9.10
C SER A 28 -5.51 -7.45 -8.06
N GLN A 29 -5.03 -7.97 -6.92
CA GLN A 29 -5.91 -8.42 -5.83
C GLN A 29 -6.69 -7.25 -5.22
N LEU A 30 -6.05 -6.09 -5.06
CA LEU A 30 -6.70 -4.85 -4.65
C LEU A 30 -7.82 -4.47 -5.62
N ALA A 31 -7.56 -4.49 -6.93
CA ALA A 31 -8.56 -4.17 -7.94
C ALA A 31 -9.77 -5.13 -7.89
N ILE A 32 -9.53 -6.44 -7.73
CA ILE A 32 -10.60 -7.44 -7.58
C ILE A 32 -11.42 -7.17 -6.31
N LYS A 33 -10.76 -6.92 -5.17
CA LYS A 33 -11.45 -6.65 -3.90
C LYS A 33 -12.31 -5.39 -3.98
N VAL A 34 -11.75 -4.29 -4.49
CA VAL A 34 -12.47 -3.02 -4.70
C VAL A 34 -13.62 -3.19 -5.70
N GLY A 35 -13.45 -4.03 -6.74
CA GLY A 35 -14.49 -4.29 -7.74
C GLY A 35 -15.72 -5.05 -7.20
N ARG A 36 -15.55 -5.84 -6.13
CA ARG A 36 -16.62 -6.62 -5.48
C ARG A 36 -17.40 -5.86 -4.40
N MET A 37 -16.92 -4.69 -3.98
CA MET A 37 -17.56 -3.89 -2.93
C MET A 37 -18.81 -3.16 -3.44
N ASN A 38 -19.72 -2.85 -2.52
CA ASN A 38 -20.95 -2.10 -2.82
C ASN A 38 -20.62 -0.64 -3.16
N LYS A 39 -20.81 -0.26 -4.43
CA LYS A 39 -20.49 1.08 -4.96
C LYS A 39 -21.40 2.19 -4.41
N ASN A 40 -22.55 1.82 -3.84
CA ASN A 40 -23.51 2.76 -3.25
C ASN A 40 -23.16 3.12 -1.80
N ASP A 41 -22.18 2.44 -1.19
CA ASP A 41 -21.68 2.78 0.13
C ASP A 41 -20.82 4.06 0.10
N LEU A 42 -21.15 5.02 0.96
CA LEU A 42 -20.41 6.28 1.11
C LEU A 42 -18.97 6.04 1.59
N SER A 43 -18.77 5.05 2.47
CA SER A 43 -17.45 4.63 2.98
C SER A 43 -16.59 4.07 1.85
N PHE A 44 -17.20 3.27 0.95
CA PHE A 44 -16.52 2.77 -0.23
C PHE A 44 -16.02 3.90 -1.14
N ARG A 45 -16.84 4.91 -1.42
CA ARG A 45 -16.44 6.04 -2.28
C ARG A 45 -15.24 6.80 -1.72
N ARG A 46 -15.25 7.06 -0.41
CA ARG A 46 -14.16 7.76 0.30
C ARG A 46 -12.86 6.95 0.29
N VAL A 47 -12.96 5.64 0.42
CA VAL A 47 -11.79 4.74 0.43
C VAL A 47 -11.25 4.54 -0.98
N LYS A 48 -12.12 4.39 -1.97
CA LYS A 48 -11.72 4.22 -3.37
C LYS A 48 -10.88 5.39 -3.88
N SER A 49 -11.26 6.63 -3.59
CA SER A 49 -10.48 7.80 -4.01
C SER A 49 -9.10 7.84 -3.34
N LYS A 50 -9.02 7.49 -2.05
CA LYS A 50 -7.75 7.38 -1.33
C LYS A 50 -6.86 6.28 -1.90
N LEU A 51 -7.41 5.10 -2.14
CA LEU A 51 -6.71 3.97 -2.76
C LEU A 51 -6.14 4.31 -4.12
N ASP A 52 -6.92 4.99 -4.96
CA ASP A 52 -6.51 5.41 -6.29
C ASP A 52 -5.22 6.26 -6.25
N VAL A 53 -5.16 7.23 -5.34
CA VAL A 53 -3.96 8.05 -5.12
C VAL A 53 -2.77 7.21 -4.65
N LEU A 54 -2.97 6.34 -3.66
CA LEU A 54 -1.91 5.46 -3.14
C LEU A 54 -1.35 4.52 -4.22
N VAL A 55 -2.22 3.97 -5.07
CA VAL A 55 -1.82 3.11 -6.19
C VAL A 55 -1.01 3.88 -7.22
N ARG A 56 -1.41 5.11 -7.58
CA ARG A 56 -0.64 5.96 -8.51
C ARG A 56 0.73 6.33 -7.94
N LEU A 57 0.81 6.61 -6.65
CA LEU A 57 2.09 6.86 -5.95
C LEU A 57 3.01 5.63 -6.02
N ILE A 58 2.51 4.44 -5.68
CA ILE A 58 3.30 3.19 -5.77
C ILE A 58 3.76 2.92 -7.20
N LYS A 59 2.88 3.10 -8.20
CA LYS A 59 3.24 2.91 -9.61
C LYS A 59 4.32 3.89 -10.06
N SER A 60 4.21 5.16 -9.69
CA SER A 60 5.21 6.17 -10.03
C SER A 60 6.55 5.92 -9.33
N TYR A 61 6.51 5.45 -8.08
CA TYR A 61 7.71 5.07 -7.34
C TYR A 61 8.43 3.87 -7.95
N THR A 62 7.68 2.80 -8.24
CA THR A 62 8.21 1.57 -8.86
C THR A 62 8.74 1.81 -10.26
N LYS A 63 8.08 2.65 -11.06
CA LYS A 63 8.56 3.08 -12.39
C LYS A 63 9.79 4.00 -12.32
N GLY A 64 10.04 4.62 -11.18
CA GLY A 64 11.14 5.59 -11.00
C GLY A 64 10.81 7.01 -11.44
N SER A 65 9.60 7.27 -11.93
CA SER A 65 9.18 8.62 -12.33
C SER A 65 8.99 9.57 -11.15
N TYR A 66 8.72 9.04 -9.95
CA TYR A 66 8.65 9.83 -8.72
C TYR A 66 9.42 9.16 -7.58
N ARG A 67 10.46 9.83 -7.06
CA ARG A 67 11.29 9.33 -5.94
C ARG A 67 11.41 10.30 -4.77
N ASN A 68 10.70 11.43 -4.80
CA ASN A 68 10.65 12.40 -3.71
C ASN A 68 9.68 11.96 -2.60
N VAL A 69 9.91 10.76 -2.07
CA VAL A 69 9.12 10.16 -1.00
C VAL A 69 9.99 9.16 -0.22
N PRO A 70 9.98 9.19 1.12
CA PRO A 70 10.73 8.23 1.91
C PRO A 70 10.32 6.78 1.60
N TRP A 71 11.28 5.86 1.53
CA TRP A 71 10.98 4.44 1.32
C TRP A 71 10.04 3.87 2.40
N LYS A 72 10.14 4.39 3.62
CA LYS A 72 9.25 4.04 4.75
C LYS A 72 7.79 4.36 4.46
N THR A 73 7.51 5.48 3.79
CA THR A 73 6.16 5.86 3.37
C THR A 73 5.59 4.82 2.40
N ILE A 74 6.37 4.42 1.39
CA ILE A 74 5.96 3.39 0.43
C ILE A 74 5.71 2.05 1.13
N ALA A 75 6.58 1.67 2.08
CA ALA A 75 6.42 0.45 2.87
C ALA A 75 5.12 0.47 3.70
N SER A 76 4.82 1.58 4.38
CA SER A 76 3.57 1.73 5.16
C SER A 76 2.33 1.64 4.28
N ILE A 77 2.34 2.25 3.10
CA ILE A 77 1.24 2.18 2.14
C ILE A 77 1.04 0.75 1.65
N LEU A 78 2.12 0.05 1.31
CA LEU A 78 2.05 -1.36 0.90
C LEU A 78 1.51 -2.25 2.02
N ALA A 79 1.95 -2.05 3.26
CA ALA A 79 1.44 -2.78 4.43
C ALA A 79 -0.07 -2.58 4.61
N ALA A 80 -0.55 -1.33 4.49
CA ALA A 80 -1.98 -1.02 4.57
C ALA A 80 -2.78 -1.68 3.43
N ILE A 81 -2.25 -1.70 2.20
CA ILE A 81 -2.90 -2.35 1.06
C ILE A 81 -2.93 -3.87 1.24
N ILE A 82 -1.84 -4.48 1.70
CA ILE A 82 -1.78 -5.93 1.95
C ILE A 82 -2.81 -6.30 3.03
N TYR A 83 -2.85 -5.59 4.15
CA TYR A 83 -3.85 -5.79 5.19
C TYR A 83 -5.27 -5.60 4.64
N PHE A 84 -5.48 -4.55 3.86
CA PHE A 84 -6.78 -4.28 3.25
C PHE A 84 -7.19 -5.36 2.25
N VAL A 85 -6.27 -5.98 1.51
CA VAL A 85 -6.58 -7.04 0.56
C VAL A 85 -6.82 -8.36 1.28
N ASN A 86 -5.85 -8.78 2.10
CA ASN A 86 -5.82 -10.03 2.84
C ASN A 86 -5.34 -9.78 4.28
N PRO A 87 -6.23 -9.48 5.23
CA PRO A 87 -5.84 -9.19 6.62
C PRO A 87 -5.14 -10.37 7.30
N PHE A 88 -5.39 -11.60 6.83
CA PHE A 88 -4.81 -12.83 7.38
C PHE A 88 -3.38 -13.13 6.89
N ASP A 89 -2.88 -12.47 5.85
CA ASP A 89 -1.54 -12.75 5.28
C ASP A 89 -0.38 -12.18 6.13
N LEU A 90 -0.62 -11.07 6.84
CA LEU A 90 0.38 -10.36 7.65
C LEU A 90 0.41 -10.83 9.11
N ILE A 91 -0.61 -11.58 9.54
CA ILE A 91 -0.84 -12.01 10.92
C ILE A 91 -0.70 -13.55 11.10
N PRO A 92 0.10 -14.37 10.36
CA PRO A 92 0.00 -15.81 10.58
C PRO A 92 0.68 -16.35 11.85
N ASP A 93 1.36 -15.55 12.69
CA ASP A 93 2.16 -16.12 13.78
C ASP A 93 2.04 -15.47 15.18
N LEU A 94 1.36 -14.32 15.36
CA LEU A 94 1.26 -13.67 16.68
C LEU A 94 -0.03 -12.84 16.82
N ALA A 95 -1.13 -13.43 17.28
CA ALA A 95 -2.04 -12.86 18.30
C ALA A 95 -3.48 -13.43 18.24
N PRO A 96 -4.06 -13.87 19.37
CA PRO A 96 -5.50 -13.88 19.57
C PRO A 96 -5.93 -12.47 20.04
N VAL A 97 -6.17 -11.54 19.11
CA VAL A 97 -6.82 -10.27 19.43
C VAL A 97 -7.99 -10.05 18.49
N VAL A 98 -9.17 -10.35 19.02
CA VAL A 98 -10.49 -10.07 18.44
C VAL A 98 -10.89 -8.64 18.84
N GLY A 99 -11.42 -7.88 17.88
CA GLY A 99 -12.34 -6.77 18.13
C GLY A 99 -11.95 -5.45 17.45
N LEU A 100 -12.84 -4.96 16.57
CA LEU A 100 -12.86 -3.64 15.90
C LEU A 100 -12.24 -3.56 14.49
N THR A 101 -12.52 -4.52 13.61
CA THR A 101 -12.28 -4.35 12.16
C THR A 101 -13.41 -3.58 11.50
N ASP A 102 -13.34 -2.25 11.55
CA ASP A 102 -13.81 -1.49 10.39
C ASP A 102 -12.77 -1.73 9.30
N ASP A 103 -13.12 -2.46 8.23
CA ASP A 103 -12.20 -2.91 7.17
C ASP A 103 -11.36 -1.78 6.52
N PHE A 104 -11.77 -0.53 6.73
CA PHE A 104 -11.16 0.68 6.17
C PHE A 104 -10.25 1.46 7.14
N SER A 105 -10.29 1.19 8.45
CA SER A 105 -9.67 2.05 9.46
C SER A 105 -8.16 2.16 9.34
N ILE A 106 -7.46 1.04 9.14
CA ILE A 106 -6.00 1.01 8.97
C ILE A 106 -5.57 1.77 7.71
N LEU A 107 -6.33 1.61 6.62
CA LEU A 107 -6.07 2.30 5.37
C LEU A 107 -6.26 3.82 5.50
N LEU A 108 -7.34 4.24 6.16
CA LEU A 108 -7.59 5.65 6.43
C LEU A 108 -6.53 6.26 7.35
N TRP A 109 -6.11 5.53 8.38
CA TRP A 109 -5.06 5.95 9.30
C TRP A 109 -3.72 6.10 8.58
N VAL A 110 -3.31 5.11 7.78
CA VAL A 110 -2.05 5.21 7.00
C VAL A 110 -2.12 6.36 6.02
N TYR A 111 -3.23 6.53 5.28
CA TYR A 111 -3.41 7.66 4.38
C TYR A 111 -3.21 8.99 5.10
N SER A 112 -3.84 9.18 6.25
CA SER A 112 -3.70 10.40 7.05
C SER A 112 -2.27 10.59 7.59
N SER A 113 -1.60 9.50 7.99
CA SER A 113 -0.22 9.56 8.51
C SER A 113 0.81 9.98 7.45
N VAL A 114 0.51 9.76 6.17
CA VAL A 114 1.39 10.09 5.04
C VAL A 114 0.85 11.23 4.17
N GLN A 115 -0.12 11.98 4.68
CA GLN A 115 -0.82 13.05 3.95
C GLN A 115 0.15 14.05 3.31
N THR A 116 1.18 14.48 4.04
CA THR A 116 2.19 15.42 3.51
C THR A 116 2.91 14.87 2.27
N GLU A 117 3.20 13.57 2.24
CA GLU A 117 3.86 12.94 1.09
C GLU A 117 2.89 12.74 -0.07
N ILE A 118 1.62 12.47 0.23
CA ILE A 118 0.54 12.43 -0.76
C ILE A 118 0.36 13.81 -1.42
N ASP A 119 0.34 14.89 -0.64
CA ASP A 119 0.16 16.24 -1.16
C ASP A 119 1.30 16.63 -2.10
N LYS A 120 2.56 16.35 -1.71
CA LYS A 120 3.74 16.53 -2.58
C LYS A 120 3.62 15.72 -3.87
N PHE A 121 3.14 14.49 -3.79
CA PHE A 121 2.95 13.63 -4.95
C PHE A 121 1.87 14.20 -5.89
N LEU A 122 0.73 14.64 -5.35
CA LEU A 122 -0.38 15.18 -6.15
C LEU A 122 0.01 16.49 -6.84
N ILE A 123 0.76 17.36 -6.18
CA ILE A 123 1.31 18.58 -6.80
C ILE A 123 2.21 18.22 -7.98
N TRP A 124 3.15 17.29 -7.77
CA TRP A 124 4.02 16.81 -8.84
C TRP A 124 3.22 16.16 -9.98
N GLU A 125 2.26 15.30 -9.67
CA GLU A 125 1.43 14.59 -10.66
C GLU A 125 0.65 15.59 -11.53
N GLN A 126 0.05 16.61 -10.92
CA GLN A 126 -0.66 17.66 -11.63
C GLN A 126 0.27 18.51 -12.52
N SER A 127 1.49 18.80 -12.05
CA SER A 127 2.48 19.51 -12.87
C SER A 127 2.93 18.71 -14.09
N ASN A 128 3.06 17.38 -13.99
CA ASN A 128 3.44 16.53 -15.12
C ASN A 128 2.32 16.39 -16.16
N LEU A 129 1.05 16.38 -15.73
CA LEU A 129 -0.10 16.33 -16.64
C LEU A 129 -0.29 17.61 -17.46
N LYS A 130 0.18 18.77 -16.96
CA LYS A 130 0.13 20.05 -17.70
C LYS A 130 1.23 20.18 -18.76
N LEU A 131 2.21 19.28 -18.76
CA LEU A 131 3.39 19.31 -19.65
C LEU A 131 3.32 18.23 -20.75
N SER A 132 2.27 17.40 -20.75
CA SER A 132 1.98 16.35 -21.74
C SER A 132 0.83 16.74 -22.64
#